data_AF-A0A510IZN6-F1
#
_entry.id   AF-A0A510IZN6-F1
#
_cell.length_a   1.000
_cell.length_b   1.000
_cell.length_c   1.000
_cell.angle_alpha   90.00
_cell.angle_beta   90.00
_cell.angle_gamma   90.00
#
_symmetry.space_group_name_H-M   'P 1'
#
loop_
_entity.id
_entity.type
_entity.pdbx_description
1 polymer ?
#
loop_
_entity_poly.entity_id
_entity_poly.type
_entity_poly.pdbx_seq_one_letter_code
_entity_poly.pdbx_strand_id
1 'polypeptide(L)'
;MAVNYRFGMFMALRRYGDVIALDQRGTGQSNNLENCKSKQIIPPLAPTTDTQYIKQHRSALRECLSFWRDKGIDLAGYNTAENARDLEALRQHLGAEKVVLWGTSYGSHLALAAIREMESSIDRVILSSAEGLNQTIKLPSRTESYLDRLQLAVNQQPAAKLAYPDIKGLMQRVHTKLDRQPLKIQLSQSDGSKLGSLLQRRDMQQIAAAFIADPKSATHLLAFYRAIDRGEMPAFDQVPRRYFPDGFLSPGSAISLRPMSTAMDMASGISKGRKAQIGEQSRTALLGSYLNFSYHYDGLAPELDLGDSFRVNPEGDIPVLLLSGTLDGRTYIESQREAVAGLKTVTHVTVKNAGHNLFMASKEVQDTINLFMEGRPIEKTTLTVDLPNMAPSEE
;
A
#
# COMPACT_ATOMS: atom_id res chain seq x y z
N MET A 1 -19.93 -2.67 -8.28
CA MET A 1 -19.34 -3.97 -8.69
C MET A 1 -18.00 -4.19 -7.98
N ALA A 2 -17.90 -5.26 -7.19
CA ALA A 2 -16.73 -6.15 -7.03
C ALA A 2 -16.86 -7.00 -5.74
N VAL A 3 -17.99 -7.67 -5.52
CA VAL A 3 -18.08 -8.67 -4.43
C VAL A 3 -17.31 -9.96 -4.79
N ASN A 4 -16.97 -10.17 -6.08
CA ASN A 4 -16.39 -11.43 -6.57
C ASN A 4 -15.13 -11.29 -7.43
N TYR A 5 -14.39 -10.17 -7.38
CA TYR A 5 -13.31 -9.93 -8.36
C TYR A 5 -12.13 -10.94 -8.29
N ARG A 6 -11.97 -11.66 -7.16
CA ARG A 6 -10.98 -12.75 -6.98
C ARG A 6 -11.60 -14.15 -7.06
N PHE A 7 -12.92 -14.27 -7.21
CA PHE A 7 -13.62 -15.56 -7.13
C PHE A 7 -13.14 -16.55 -8.20
N GLY A 8 -13.06 -16.12 -9.46
CA GLY A 8 -12.61 -17.00 -10.55
C GLY A 8 -11.19 -17.53 -10.33
N MET A 9 -10.30 -16.70 -9.78
CA MET A 9 -8.94 -17.09 -9.42
C MET A 9 -8.91 -18.09 -8.27
N PHE A 10 -9.68 -17.87 -7.19
CA PHE A 10 -9.81 -18.85 -6.11
C PHE A 10 -10.38 -20.18 -6.60
N MET A 11 -11.36 -20.16 -7.51
CA MET A 11 -11.90 -21.39 -8.08
C MET A 11 -10.87 -22.15 -8.94
N ALA A 12 -10.03 -21.44 -9.70
CA ALA A 12 -9.00 -22.06 -10.51
C ALA A 12 -7.93 -22.79 -9.67
N LEU A 13 -7.56 -22.23 -8.52
CA LEU A 13 -6.61 -22.86 -7.60
C LEU A 13 -7.07 -24.19 -7.02
N ARG A 14 -8.39 -24.42 -6.95
CA ARG A 14 -8.93 -25.64 -6.34
C ARG A 14 -8.44 -26.92 -7.03
N ARG A 15 -7.89 -26.79 -8.24
CA ARG A 15 -7.17 -27.87 -8.92
C ARG A 15 -5.93 -28.37 -8.16
N TYR A 16 -5.32 -27.53 -7.32
CA TYR A 16 -4.07 -27.82 -6.60
C TYR A 16 -4.26 -28.09 -5.11
N GLY A 17 -5.46 -27.83 -4.56
CA GLY A 17 -5.76 -28.07 -3.15
C GLY A 17 -6.92 -27.20 -2.65
N ASP A 18 -7.19 -27.29 -1.35
CA ASP A 18 -8.17 -26.41 -0.72
C ASP A 18 -7.69 -24.96 -0.68
N VAL A 19 -8.61 -24.04 -0.94
CA VAL A 19 -8.31 -22.61 -1.00
C VAL A 19 -8.88 -21.93 0.23
N ILE A 20 -7.98 -21.52 1.12
CA ILE A 20 -8.33 -20.99 2.44
C ILE A 20 -8.03 -19.50 2.45
N ALA A 21 -9.07 -18.70 2.65
CA ALA A 21 -8.95 -17.29 2.99
C ALA A 21 -9.06 -17.14 4.51
N LEU A 22 -7.98 -16.66 5.13
CA LEU A 22 -7.90 -16.46 6.58
C LEU A 22 -8.15 -14.99 6.92
N ASP A 23 -9.18 -14.75 7.72
CA ASP A 23 -9.27 -13.51 8.50
C ASP A 23 -8.18 -13.54 9.57
N GLN A 24 -7.21 -12.65 9.47
CA GLN A 24 -6.11 -12.53 10.42
C GLN A 24 -6.61 -12.11 11.80
N ARG A 25 -5.87 -12.46 12.87
CA ARG A 25 -6.21 -12.04 14.23
C ARG A 25 -6.52 -10.54 14.29
N GLY A 26 -7.63 -10.18 14.94
CA GLY A 26 -8.08 -8.80 15.06
C GLY A 26 -8.84 -8.25 13.85
N THR A 27 -9.09 -9.07 12.83
CA THR A 27 -9.85 -8.69 11.62
C THR A 27 -11.01 -9.64 11.37
N GLY A 28 -12.04 -9.16 10.68
CA GLY A 28 -13.14 -10.01 10.19
C GLY A 28 -13.78 -10.87 11.28
N GLN A 29 -13.95 -12.17 11.01
CA GLN A 29 -14.50 -13.10 12.00
C GLN A 29 -13.49 -13.51 13.09
N SER A 30 -12.20 -13.21 12.90
CA SER A 30 -11.13 -13.46 13.87
C SER A 30 -11.01 -12.31 14.88
N ASN A 31 -12.12 -11.96 15.52
CA ASN A 31 -12.22 -10.95 16.57
C ASN A 31 -11.94 -9.50 16.09
N ASN A 32 -12.74 -9.02 15.13
CA ASN A 32 -12.63 -7.65 14.59
C ASN A 32 -12.60 -6.58 15.69
N LEU A 33 -11.45 -5.93 15.84
CA LEU A 33 -11.22 -4.95 16.89
C LEU A 33 -11.88 -3.60 16.59
N GLU A 34 -12.32 -2.92 17.64
CA GLU A 34 -12.98 -1.62 17.52
C GLU A 34 -12.00 -0.52 17.07
N ASN A 35 -12.40 0.25 16.06
CA ASN A 35 -11.66 1.44 15.64
C ASN A 35 -11.71 2.51 16.73
N CYS A 36 -10.56 3.11 17.02
CA CYS A 36 -10.50 4.27 17.88
C CYS A 36 -10.97 5.52 17.13
N LYS A 37 -11.79 6.35 17.78
CA LYS A 37 -12.03 7.74 17.39
C LYS A 37 -11.39 8.65 18.43
N SER A 38 -10.34 9.36 18.04
CA SER A 38 -9.64 10.29 18.94
C SER A 38 -10.47 11.56 19.19
N LYS A 39 -10.01 12.42 20.09
CA LYS A 39 -10.54 13.77 20.32
C LYS A 39 -9.94 14.79 19.35
N GLN A 40 -8.94 14.41 18.58
CA GLN A 40 -8.22 15.31 17.68
C GLN A 40 -9.01 15.52 16.39
N ILE A 41 -9.23 16.78 16.04
CA ILE A 41 -9.92 17.20 14.82
C ILE A 41 -9.01 18.16 14.05
N ILE A 42 -8.83 17.92 12.76
CA ILE A 42 -8.17 18.87 11.86
C ILE A 42 -9.21 19.91 11.42
N PRO A 43 -9.01 21.21 11.67
CA PRO A 43 -9.93 22.25 11.22
C PRO A 43 -10.09 22.20 9.68
N PRO A 44 -11.30 22.01 9.15
CA PRO A 44 -11.47 21.75 7.72
C PRO A 44 -11.31 23.00 6.86
N LEU A 45 -11.55 24.20 7.41
CA LEU A 45 -11.59 25.46 6.66
C LEU A 45 -10.47 26.43 7.04
N ALA A 46 -9.56 26.02 7.93
CA ALA A 46 -8.43 26.84 8.37
C ALA A 46 -7.11 26.18 7.98
N PRO A 47 -6.11 26.96 7.55
CA PRO A 47 -4.81 26.41 7.22
C PRO A 47 -4.19 25.78 8.47
N THR A 48 -3.63 24.60 8.28
CA THR A 48 -2.92 23.86 9.33
C THR A 48 -1.53 23.56 8.80
N THR A 49 -0.47 23.86 9.55
CA THR A 49 0.90 23.56 9.14
C THR A 49 1.18 22.05 9.23
N ASP A 50 2.18 21.56 8.50
CA ASP A 50 2.58 20.15 8.56
C ASP A 50 2.99 19.73 9.98
N THR A 51 3.71 20.58 10.70
CA THR A 51 4.07 20.36 12.11
C THR A 51 2.84 20.20 13.01
N GLN A 52 1.82 21.05 12.84
CA GLN A 52 0.57 20.95 13.61
C GLN A 52 -0.21 19.68 13.25
N TYR A 53 -0.32 19.37 11.96
CA TYR A 53 -0.99 18.17 11.47
C TYR A 53 -0.36 16.89 12.04
N ILE A 54 0.97 16.79 11.96
CA ILE A 54 1.75 15.68 12.54
C ILE A 54 1.56 15.61 14.06
N LYS A 55 1.62 16.75 14.77
CA LYS A 55 1.41 16.81 16.23
C LYS A 55 0.02 16.30 16.63
N GLN A 56 -1.03 16.69 15.91
CA GLN A 56 -2.40 16.24 16.15
C GLN A 56 -2.54 14.74 15.91
N HIS A 57 -1.99 14.21 14.81
CA HIS A 57 -2.02 12.76 14.55
C HIS A 57 -1.22 11.95 15.57
N ARG A 58 -0.05 12.43 16.00
CA ARG A 58 0.72 11.80 17.09
C ARG A 58 -0.06 11.82 18.41
N SER A 59 -0.85 12.87 18.67
CA SER A 59 -1.73 12.94 19.85
C SER A 59 -2.90 11.97 19.72
N ALA A 60 -3.51 11.88 18.54
CA ALA A 60 -4.57 10.92 18.22
C ALA A 60 -4.10 9.48 18.43
N LEU A 61 -2.88 9.14 17.99
CA LEU A 61 -2.31 7.81 18.23
C LEU A 61 -2.16 7.52 19.72
N ARG A 62 -1.65 8.46 20.53
CA ARG A 62 -1.57 8.24 21.99
C ARG A 62 -2.93 8.02 22.64
N GLU A 63 -3.93 8.79 22.23
CA GLU A 63 -5.31 8.61 22.69
C GLU A 63 -5.85 7.24 22.29
N CYS A 64 -5.54 6.77 21.08
CA CYS A 64 -5.98 5.47 20.59
C CYS A 64 -5.27 4.30 21.25
N LEU A 65 -3.96 4.41 21.53
CA LEU A 65 -3.22 3.43 22.32
C LEU A 65 -3.82 3.28 23.72
N SER A 66 -4.19 4.40 24.39
CA SER A 66 -4.92 4.34 25.66
C SER A 66 -6.28 3.68 25.48
N PHE A 67 -7.06 4.09 24.48
CA PHE A 67 -8.39 3.54 24.22
C PHE A 67 -8.38 2.02 24.08
N TRP A 68 -7.46 1.47 23.28
CA TRP A 68 -7.36 0.02 23.09
C TRP A 68 -6.90 -0.69 24.37
N ARG A 69 -5.93 -0.13 25.10
CA ARG A 69 -5.50 -0.68 26.40
C ARG A 69 -6.65 -0.68 27.42
N ASP A 70 -7.41 0.40 27.51
CA ASP A 70 -8.51 0.55 28.46
C ASP A 70 -9.70 -0.38 28.11
N LYS A 71 -9.78 -0.82 26.85
CA LYS A 71 -10.68 -1.89 26.37
C LYS A 71 -10.14 -3.30 26.63
N GLY A 72 -8.98 -3.46 27.25
CA GLY A 72 -8.34 -4.75 27.50
C GLY A 72 -7.72 -5.40 26.25
N ILE A 73 -7.49 -4.62 25.18
CA ILE A 73 -6.83 -5.11 23.96
C ILE A 73 -5.32 -4.99 24.15
N ASP A 74 -4.64 -6.13 24.23
CA ASP A 74 -3.17 -6.18 24.24
C ASP A 74 -2.62 -6.14 22.81
N LEU A 75 -2.24 -4.95 22.35
CA LEU A 75 -1.70 -4.75 21.00
C LEU A 75 -0.38 -5.47 20.75
N ALA A 76 0.36 -5.88 21.79
CA ALA A 76 1.58 -6.65 21.60
C ALA A 76 1.29 -8.01 20.93
N GLY A 77 0.08 -8.56 21.11
CA GLY A 77 -0.36 -9.79 20.45
C GLY A 77 -0.81 -9.62 18.99
N TYR A 78 -0.91 -8.40 18.47
CA TYR A 78 -1.42 -8.10 17.13
C TYR A 78 -0.29 -7.63 16.21
N ASN A 79 0.65 -8.54 15.93
CA ASN A 79 1.81 -8.27 15.09
C ASN A 79 2.04 -9.37 14.04
N THR A 80 2.91 -9.10 13.07
CA THR A 80 3.20 -10.01 11.95
C THR A 80 3.78 -11.36 12.39
N ALA A 81 4.66 -11.39 13.40
CA ALA A 81 5.26 -12.62 13.89
C ALA A 81 4.21 -13.55 14.51
N GLU A 82 3.28 -13.01 15.30
CA GLU A 82 2.17 -13.79 15.83
C GLU A 82 1.20 -14.26 14.73
N ASN A 83 0.98 -13.45 13.69
CA ASN A 83 0.20 -13.87 12.52
C ASN A 83 0.87 -15.01 11.76
N ALA A 84 2.20 -15.03 11.67
CA ALA A 84 2.92 -16.15 11.08
C ALA A 84 2.72 -17.45 11.89
N ARG A 85 2.70 -17.34 13.23
CA ARG A 85 2.39 -18.47 14.11
C ARG A 85 0.94 -18.94 13.98
N ASP A 86 -0.01 -18.05 13.70
CA ASP A 86 -1.39 -18.44 13.38
C ASP A 86 -1.48 -19.30 12.13
N LEU A 87 -0.65 -19.02 11.10
CA LEU A 87 -0.61 -19.84 9.89
C LEU A 87 -0.13 -21.27 10.19
N GLU A 88 0.90 -21.41 11.04
CA GLU A 88 1.39 -22.72 11.47
C GLU A 88 0.34 -23.46 12.34
N ALA A 89 -0.30 -22.76 13.27
CA ALA A 89 -1.36 -23.35 14.10
C ALA A 89 -2.56 -23.80 13.23
N LEU A 90 -2.95 -23.00 12.24
CA LEU A 90 -4.01 -23.36 11.30
C LEU A 90 -3.62 -24.57 10.45
N ARG A 91 -2.39 -24.62 9.93
CA ARG A 91 -1.88 -25.78 9.19
C ARG A 91 -2.00 -27.05 10.03
N GLN A 92 -1.51 -27.01 11.27
CA GLN A 92 -1.55 -28.14 12.20
C GLN A 92 -3.00 -28.56 12.49
N HIS A 93 -3.89 -27.60 12.74
CA HIS A 93 -5.31 -27.87 12.99
C HIS A 93 -6.00 -28.58 11.81
N LEU A 94 -5.66 -28.17 10.58
CA LEU A 94 -6.18 -28.79 9.36
C LEU A 94 -5.51 -30.13 9.01
N GLY A 95 -4.46 -30.52 9.75
CA GLY A 95 -3.71 -31.75 9.49
C GLY A 95 -2.91 -31.74 8.18
N ALA A 96 -2.65 -30.56 7.61
CA ALA A 96 -1.91 -30.44 6.35
C ALA A 96 -0.41 -30.59 6.60
N GLU A 97 0.29 -31.47 5.86
CA GLU A 97 1.75 -31.64 6.01
C GLU A 97 2.51 -30.34 5.71
N LYS A 98 2.16 -29.68 4.60
CA LYS A 98 2.70 -28.38 4.19
C LYS A 98 1.60 -27.47 3.66
N VAL A 99 1.89 -26.18 3.58
CA VAL A 99 1.02 -25.17 2.95
C VAL A 99 1.70 -24.48 1.78
N VAL A 100 0.88 -24.00 0.84
CA VAL A 100 1.29 -23.03 -0.17
C VAL A 100 0.83 -21.66 0.28
N LEU A 101 1.78 -20.74 0.46
CA LEU A 101 1.45 -19.37 0.88
C LEU A 101 1.21 -18.50 -0.35
N TRP A 102 0.12 -17.75 -0.31
CA TRP A 102 -0.23 -16.78 -1.35
C TRP A 102 -0.41 -15.39 -0.73
N GLY A 103 0.53 -14.47 -1.01
CA GLY A 103 0.54 -13.10 -0.46
C GLY A 103 0.59 -11.99 -1.51
N THR A 104 -0.20 -10.93 -1.31
CA THR A 104 -0.04 -9.62 -1.99
C THR A 104 0.30 -8.56 -0.97
N SER A 105 1.22 -7.63 -1.27
CA SER A 105 1.42 -6.43 -0.44
C SER A 105 1.77 -6.82 1.00
N TYR A 106 1.08 -6.32 2.02
CA TYR A 106 1.24 -6.80 3.40
C TYR A 106 1.15 -8.34 3.55
N GLY A 107 0.32 -9.04 2.76
CA GLY A 107 0.29 -10.50 2.76
C GLY A 107 1.61 -11.15 2.34
N SER A 108 2.42 -10.46 1.52
CA SER A 108 3.79 -10.91 1.23
C SER A 108 4.75 -10.67 2.39
N HIS A 109 4.58 -9.57 3.14
CA HIS A 109 5.33 -9.31 4.37
C HIS A 109 5.06 -10.42 5.41
N LEU A 110 3.79 -10.80 5.56
CA LEU A 110 3.40 -11.96 6.38
C LEU A 110 3.99 -13.27 5.84
N ALA A 111 3.94 -13.53 4.54
CA ALA A 111 4.50 -14.75 3.97
C ALA A 111 6.03 -14.84 4.18
N LEU A 112 6.76 -13.72 4.06
CA LEU A 112 8.20 -13.66 4.33
C LEU A 112 8.51 -13.88 5.81
N ALA A 113 7.67 -13.39 6.73
CA ALA A 113 7.78 -13.71 8.15
C ALA A 113 7.49 -15.20 8.40
N ALA A 114 6.49 -15.78 7.74
CA ALA A 114 6.17 -17.21 7.86
C ALA A 114 7.29 -18.11 7.34
N ILE A 115 8.01 -17.74 6.28
CA ILE A 115 9.21 -18.47 5.87
C ILE A 115 10.21 -18.59 7.02
N ARG A 116 10.40 -17.53 7.82
CA ARG A 116 11.32 -17.57 8.96
C ARG A 116 10.81 -18.46 10.10
N GLU A 117 9.51 -18.41 10.37
CA GLU A 117 8.94 -19.09 11.55
C GLU A 117 8.56 -20.56 11.30
N MET A 118 8.27 -20.94 10.06
CA MET A 118 7.72 -22.26 9.71
C MET A 118 8.25 -22.78 8.36
N GLU A 119 9.53 -22.56 8.06
CA GLU A 119 10.17 -22.93 6.77
C GLU A 119 9.85 -24.37 6.34
N SER A 120 10.03 -25.34 7.25
CA SER A 120 9.80 -26.77 6.99
C SER A 120 8.35 -27.12 6.65
N SER A 121 7.41 -26.26 7.05
CA SER A 121 5.97 -26.42 6.86
C SER A 121 5.45 -25.78 5.57
N ILE A 122 6.31 -25.14 4.77
CA ILE A 122 5.93 -24.46 3.52
C ILE A 122 6.41 -25.28 2.33
N ASP A 123 5.50 -25.52 1.37
CA ASP A 123 5.85 -26.18 0.10
C ASP A 123 6.38 -25.18 -0.92
N ARG A 124 5.66 -24.07 -1.13
CA ARG A 124 6.04 -22.98 -2.02
C ARG A 124 5.34 -21.68 -1.65
N VAL A 125 5.83 -20.57 -2.19
CA VAL A 125 5.27 -19.24 -1.93
C VAL A 125 5.02 -18.48 -3.24
N ILE A 126 3.83 -17.89 -3.37
CA ILE A 126 3.47 -17.02 -4.48
C ILE A 126 3.27 -15.60 -3.93
N LEU A 127 4.14 -14.69 -4.35
CA LEU A 127 4.13 -13.29 -3.96
C LEU A 127 3.75 -12.42 -5.16
N SER A 128 2.85 -11.46 -4.96
CA SER A 128 2.74 -10.29 -5.83
C SER A 128 2.98 -9.03 -5.06
N SER A 129 3.61 -8.05 -5.71
CA SER A 129 3.77 -6.73 -5.12
C SER A 129 4.42 -6.82 -3.73
N ALA A 130 5.59 -7.45 -3.72
CA ALA A 130 6.24 -7.88 -2.47
C ALA A 130 6.69 -6.71 -1.59
N GLU A 131 6.53 -6.90 -0.29
CA GLU A 131 6.97 -6.00 0.77
C GLU A 131 7.84 -6.79 1.74
N GLY A 132 9.13 -6.42 1.80
CA GLY A 132 10.09 -7.05 2.72
C GLY A 132 9.88 -6.65 4.18
N LEU A 133 10.57 -7.36 5.08
CA LEU A 133 10.41 -7.20 6.54
C LEU A 133 10.92 -5.84 7.06
N ASN A 134 11.92 -5.24 6.39
CA ASN A 134 12.40 -3.87 6.67
C ASN A 134 11.82 -2.82 5.70
N GLN A 135 10.61 -3.03 5.16
CA GLN A 135 10.07 -2.19 4.09
C GLN A 135 8.69 -1.60 4.37
N THR A 136 8.16 -1.70 5.59
CA THR A 136 6.88 -1.09 6.00
C THR A 136 6.80 0.39 5.62
N ILE A 137 7.86 1.14 5.95
CA ILE A 137 8.02 2.52 5.47
C ILE A 137 8.83 2.51 4.16
N LYS A 138 8.24 3.04 3.08
CA LYS A 138 8.86 3.05 1.75
C LYS A 138 9.88 4.19 1.62
N LEU A 139 10.91 3.97 0.81
CA LEU A 139 11.93 4.98 0.51
C LEU A 139 11.37 6.00 -0.51
N PRO A 140 11.41 7.32 -0.22
CA PRO A 140 10.95 8.34 -1.17
C PRO A 140 11.66 8.29 -2.52
N SER A 141 12.94 7.91 -2.57
CA SER A 141 13.68 7.77 -3.84
C SER A 141 13.05 6.74 -4.78
N ARG A 142 12.44 5.68 -4.25
CA ARG A 142 11.76 4.66 -5.05
C ARG A 142 10.46 5.18 -5.67
N THR A 143 9.79 6.10 -4.98
CA THR A 143 8.64 6.86 -5.50
C THR A 143 9.04 7.78 -6.63
N GLU A 144 10.17 8.47 -6.50
CA GLU A 144 10.71 9.30 -7.58
C GLU A 144 10.99 8.45 -8.82
N SER A 145 11.59 7.26 -8.68
CA SER A 145 11.79 6.33 -9.80
C SER A 145 10.47 5.79 -10.37
N TYR A 146 9.44 5.61 -9.55
CA TYR A 146 8.09 5.27 -10.03
C TYR A 146 7.52 6.38 -10.92
N LEU A 147 7.66 7.64 -10.53
CA LEU A 147 7.15 8.77 -11.32
C LEU A 147 7.85 8.85 -12.68
N ASP A 148 9.14 8.49 -12.77
CA ASP A 148 9.85 8.38 -14.04
C ASP A 148 9.25 7.27 -14.93
N ARG A 149 8.94 6.10 -14.35
CA ARG A 149 8.27 5.01 -15.07
C ARG A 149 6.85 5.39 -15.50
N LEU A 150 6.12 6.14 -14.69
CA LEU A 150 4.80 6.66 -15.04
C LEU A 150 4.91 7.64 -16.23
N GLN A 151 5.92 8.51 -16.25
CA GLN A 151 6.17 9.38 -17.40
C GLN A 151 6.45 8.57 -18.68
N LEU A 152 7.25 7.51 -18.59
CA LEU A 152 7.50 6.61 -19.72
C LEU A 152 6.22 5.92 -20.21
N ALA A 153 5.31 5.54 -19.31
CA ALA A 153 4.02 4.96 -19.68
C ALA A 153 3.11 5.98 -20.39
N VAL A 154 2.99 7.19 -19.84
CA VAL A 154 2.26 8.30 -20.46
C VAL A 154 2.80 8.63 -21.85
N ASN A 155 4.13 8.60 -22.02
CA ASN A 155 4.78 8.92 -23.28
C ASN A 155 4.47 7.93 -24.42
N GLN A 156 3.91 6.75 -24.11
CA GLN A 156 3.46 5.78 -25.11
C GLN A 156 2.14 6.20 -25.80
N GLN A 157 1.43 7.17 -25.24
CA GLN A 157 0.14 7.66 -25.75
C GLN A 157 0.29 9.13 -26.19
N PRO A 158 0.22 9.47 -27.49
CA PRO A 158 0.47 10.83 -27.97
C PRO A 158 -0.37 11.92 -27.29
N ALA A 159 -1.67 11.70 -27.11
CA ALA A 159 -2.57 12.63 -26.43
C ALA A 159 -2.23 12.80 -24.94
N ALA A 160 -1.88 11.70 -24.24
CA ALA A 160 -1.46 11.76 -22.84
C ALA A 160 -0.11 12.48 -22.69
N LYS A 161 0.85 12.21 -23.58
CA LYS A 161 2.15 12.89 -23.62
C LYS A 161 2.00 14.40 -23.80
N LEU A 162 1.12 14.82 -24.72
CA LEU A 162 0.82 16.23 -24.93
C LEU A 162 0.17 16.84 -23.68
N ALA A 163 -0.67 16.08 -22.99
CA ALA A 163 -1.36 16.55 -21.79
C ALA A 163 -0.47 16.61 -20.53
N TYR A 164 0.51 15.72 -20.43
CA TYR A 164 1.37 15.53 -19.27
C TYR A 164 2.85 15.39 -19.70
N PRO A 165 3.45 16.43 -20.29
CA PRO A 165 4.81 16.37 -20.83
C PRO A 165 5.89 16.24 -19.74
N ASP A 166 5.58 16.68 -18.52
CA ASP A 166 6.45 16.60 -17.34
C ASP A 166 5.59 16.45 -16.07
N ILE A 167 5.40 15.20 -15.63
CA ILE A 167 4.59 14.85 -14.46
C ILE A 167 5.21 15.41 -13.17
N LYS A 168 6.53 15.28 -13.00
CA LYS A 168 7.22 15.74 -11.78
C LYS A 168 7.14 17.27 -11.67
N GLY A 169 7.40 17.99 -12.77
CA GLY A 169 7.23 19.43 -12.82
C GLY A 169 5.78 19.88 -12.59
N LEU A 170 4.80 19.15 -13.14
CA LEU A 170 3.38 19.39 -12.86
C LEU A 170 3.06 19.28 -11.36
N MET A 171 3.51 18.20 -10.71
CA MET A 171 3.30 17.99 -9.28
C MET A 171 3.96 19.12 -8.46
N GLN A 172 5.21 19.48 -8.79
CA GLN A 172 5.94 20.55 -8.11
C GLN A 172 5.24 21.92 -8.22
N ARG A 173 4.70 22.27 -9.40
CA ARG A 173 3.95 23.53 -9.61
C ARG A 173 2.69 23.57 -8.75
N VAL A 174 1.92 22.48 -8.73
CA VAL A 174 0.70 22.37 -7.92
C VAL A 174 1.02 22.45 -6.43
N HIS A 175 2.04 21.73 -5.98
CA HIS A 175 2.49 21.79 -4.58
C HIS A 175 2.89 23.21 -4.18
N THR A 176 3.68 23.90 -5.01
CA THR A 176 4.07 25.30 -4.79
C THR A 176 2.87 26.24 -4.76
N LYS A 177 1.88 26.03 -5.65
CA LYS A 177 0.62 26.80 -5.67
C LYS A 177 -0.16 26.62 -4.38
N LEU A 178 -0.32 25.38 -3.91
CA LEU A 178 -1.05 25.06 -2.69
C LEU A 178 -0.34 25.50 -1.41
N ASP A 179 1.00 25.53 -1.38
CA ASP A 179 1.76 26.10 -0.26
C ASP A 179 1.59 27.62 -0.16
N ARG A 180 1.50 28.31 -1.31
CA ARG A 180 1.25 29.76 -1.35
C ARG A 180 -0.20 30.11 -1.02
N GLN A 181 -1.14 29.35 -1.58
CA GLN A 181 -2.56 29.59 -1.44
C GLN A 181 -3.32 28.26 -1.46
N PRO A 182 -3.68 27.72 -0.28
CA PRO A 182 -4.58 26.58 -0.19
C PRO A 182 -5.90 26.79 -0.92
N LEU A 183 -6.41 25.73 -1.54
CA LEU A 183 -7.62 25.79 -2.38
C LEU A 183 -8.85 25.42 -1.55
N LYS A 184 -9.86 26.30 -1.51
CA LYS A 184 -11.17 25.95 -0.93
C LYS A 184 -11.92 25.02 -1.89
N ILE A 185 -12.31 23.85 -1.40
CA ILE A 185 -13.06 22.84 -2.16
C ILE A 185 -14.35 22.46 -1.43
N GLN A 186 -15.27 21.84 -2.17
CA GLN A 186 -16.51 21.27 -1.64
C GLN A 186 -16.55 19.78 -1.96
N LEU A 187 -16.70 18.95 -0.93
CA LEU A 187 -16.69 17.49 -1.04
C LEU A 187 -18.11 16.94 -0.87
N SER A 188 -18.65 16.37 -1.94
CA SER A 188 -19.97 15.72 -1.94
C SER A 188 -20.00 14.50 -1.02
N GLN A 189 -21.07 14.38 -0.25
CA GLN A 189 -21.34 13.27 0.66
C GLN A 189 -22.40 12.33 0.09
N SER A 190 -22.49 11.13 0.65
CA SER A 190 -23.43 10.10 0.18
C SER A 190 -24.90 10.46 0.42
N ASP A 191 -25.18 11.34 1.38
CA ASP A 191 -26.52 11.89 1.65
C ASP A 191 -26.87 13.12 0.79
N GLY A 192 -26.00 13.48 -0.17
CA GLY A 192 -26.16 14.64 -1.04
C GLY A 192 -25.67 15.96 -0.44
N SER A 193 -25.30 15.99 0.84
CA SER A 193 -24.70 17.18 1.45
C SER A 193 -23.31 17.48 0.89
N LYS A 194 -22.83 18.72 1.07
CA LYS A 194 -21.48 19.13 0.67
C LYS A 194 -20.73 19.64 1.90
N LEU A 195 -19.52 19.13 2.10
CA LEU A 195 -18.63 19.57 3.17
C LEU A 195 -17.49 20.42 2.60
N GLY A 196 -17.32 21.62 3.14
CA GLY A 196 -16.21 22.48 2.78
C GLY A 196 -14.88 21.97 3.34
N SER A 197 -13.82 22.07 2.55
CA SER A 197 -12.46 21.75 2.98
C SER A 197 -11.45 22.72 2.35
N LEU A 198 -10.32 22.90 3.02
CA LEU A 198 -9.17 23.65 2.53
C LEU A 198 -8.10 22.66 2.08
N LEU A 199 -8.02 22.42 0.77
CA LEU A 199 -7.03 21.55 0.15
C LEU A 199 -5.64 22.19 0.22
N GLN A 200 -4.71 21.50 0.88
CA GLN A 200 -3.32 21.91 1.01
C GLN A 200 -2.39 20.93 0.30
N ARG A 201 -1.10 21.30 0.16
CA ARG A 201 -0.08 20.46 -0.48
C ARG A 201 -0.07 19.03 0.07
N ARG A 202 -0.09 18.87 1.40
CA ARG A 202 -0.05 17.55 2.03
C ARG A 202 -1.23 16.66 1.66
N ASP A 203 -2.39 17.24 1.38
CA ASP A 203 -3.58 16.47 1.02
C ASP A 203 -3.39 15.88 -0.38
N MET A 204 -2.84 16.68 -1.32
CA MET A 204 -2.42 16.17 -2.62
C MET A 204 -1.29 15.13 -2.54
N GLN A 205 -0.35 15.26 -1.60
CA GLN A 205 0.68 14.23 -1.40
C GLN A 205 0.10 12.92 -0.87
N GLN A 206 -0.88 12.97 0.04
CA GLN A 206 -1.58 11.77 0.54
C GLN A 206 -2.49 11.16 -0.53
N ILE A 207 -3.20 11.98 -1.33
CA ILE A 207 -3.95 11.51 -2.50
C ILE A 207 -3.00 10.84 -3.49
N ALA A 208 -1.85 11.45 -3.78
CA ALA A 208 -0.84 10.84 -4.65
C ALA A 208 -0.38 9.49 -4.10
N ALA A 209 -0.04 9.42 -2.80
CA ALA A 209 0.37 8.18 -2.16
C ALA A 209 -0.65 7.04 -2.32
N ALA A 210 -1.95 7.36 -2.26
CA ALA A 210 -3.02 6.38 -2.44
C ALA A 210 -3.27 6.03 -3.92
N PHE A 211 -3.21 7.02 -4.83
CA PHE A 211 -3.64 6.86 -6.22
C PHE A 211 -2.55 6.30 -7.14
N ILE A 212 -1.27 6.33 -6.74
CA ILE A 212 -0.18 5.72 -7.52
C ILE A 212 -0.16 4.18 -7.48
N ALA A 213 -1.06 3.55 -6.73
CA ALA A 213 -1.08 2.10 -6.58
C ALA A 213 -1.25 1.35 -7.91
N ASP A 214 -2.15 1.82 -8.77
CA ASP A 214 -2.41 1.22 -10.07
C ASP A 214 -2.49 2.28 -11.19
N PRO A 215 -2.15 1.93 -12.45
CA PRO A 215 -2.26 2.83 -13.59
C PRO A 215 -3.62 3.51 -13.71
N LYS A 216 -4.71 2.77 -13.43
CA LYS A 216 -6.08 3.29 -13.50
C LYS A 216 -6.36 4.38 -12.47
N SER A 217 -5.86 4.26 -11.24
CA SER A 217 -5.99 5.33 -10.25
C SER A 217 -5.01 6.47 -10.54
N ALA A 218 -3.85 6.18 -11.11
CA ALA A 218 -2.88 7.19 -11.51
C ALA A 218 -3.43 8.15 -12.59
N THR A 219 -4.34 7.70 -13.48
CA THR A 219 -4.97 8.60 -14.46
C THR A 219 -5.83 9.68 -13.76
N HIS A 220 -6.58 9.32 -12.72
CA HIS A 220 -7.32 10.29 -11.91
C HIS A 220 -6.39 11.27 -11.19
N LEU A 221 -5.26 10.77 -10.67
CA LEU A 221 -4.26 11.61 -10.02
C LEU A 221 -3.73 12.68 -10.98
N LEU A 222 -3.35 12.28 -12.20
CA LEU A 222 -2.86 13.19 -13.23
C LEU A 222 -3.92 14.25 -13.60
N ALA A 223 -5.18 13.85 -13.70
CA ALA A 223 -6.29 14.77 -13.95
C ALA A 223 -6.45 15.80 -12.82
N PHE A 224 -6.37 15.38 -11.55
CA PHE A 224 -6.45 16.30 -10.41
C PHE A 224 -5.31 17.32 -10.40
N TYR A 225 -4.07 16.86 -10.61
CA TYR A 225 -2.92 17.76 -10.70
C TYR A 225 -3.08 18.75 -11.87
N ARG A 226 -3.50 18.30 -13.05
CA ARG A 226 -3.72 19.17 -14.21
C ARG A 226 -4.81 20.20 -13.98
N ALA A 227 -5.95 19.81 -13.40
CA ALA A 227 -7.03 20.75 -13.08
C ALA A 227 -6.52 21.85 -12.14
N ILE A 228 -5.83 21.49 -11.06
CA ILE A 228 -5.30 22.46 -10.10
C ILE A 228 -4.23 23.37 -10.74
N ASP A 229 -3.34 22.84 -11.59
CA ASP A 229 -2.33 23.62 -12.31
C ASP A 229 -3.00 24.71 -13.18
N ARG A 230 -4.11 24.35 -13.86
CA ARG A 230 -4.93 25.24 -14.69
C ARG A 230 -5.85 26.18 -13.91
N GLY A 231 -6.00 26.00 -12.60
CA GLY A 231 -6.92 26.80 -11.79
C GLY A 231 -8.38 26.32 -11.85
N GLU A 232 -8.60 25.11 -12.33
CA GLU A 232 -9.88 24.42 -12.35
C GLU A 232 -10.09 23.63 -11.03
N MET A 233 -11.34 23.31 -10.72
CA MET A 233 -11.66 22.47 -9.57
C MET A 233 -11.45 20.99 -9.91
N PRO A 234 -10.70 20.23 -9.08
CA PRO A 234 -10.53 18.80 -9.31
C PRO A 234 -11.87 18.05 -9.08
N ALA A 235 -12.21 17.16 -10.02
CA ALA A 235 -13.44 16.36 -10.00
C ALA A 235 -13.34 15.16 -9.04
N PHE A 236 -13.17 15.41 -7.73
CA PHE A 236 -13.03 14.35 -6.73
C PHE A 236 -14.28 13.46 -6.59
N ASP A 237 -15.46 14.00 -6.91
CA ASP A 237 -16.75 13.32 -6.86
C ASP A 237 -16.94 12.26 -7.96
N GLN A 238 -16.20 12.36 -9.07
CA GLN A 238 -16.22 11.39 -10.17
C GLN A 238 -15.35 10.16 -9.90
N VAL A 239 -14.72 10.08 -8.73
CA VAL A 239 -13.80 9.01 -8.37
C VAL A 239 -14.36 8.17 -7.21
N PRO A 240 -14.26 6.83 -7.27
CA PRO A 240 -14.71 5.97 -6.17
C PRO A 240 -14.07 6.37 -4.82
N ARG A 241 -14.92 6.58 -3.81
CA ARG A 241 -14.51 7.01 -2.46
C ARG A 241 -13.40 6.15 -1.85
N ARG A 242 -13.36 4.85 -2.19
CA ARG A 242 -12.36 3.87 -1.72
C ARG A 242 -10.90 4.17 -2.09
N TYR A 243 -10.65 5.04 -3.08
CA TYR A 243 -9.28 5.41 -3.43
C TYR A 243 -8.73 6.54 -2.55
N PHE A 244 -9.60 7.30 -1.89
CA PHE A 244 -9.15 8.44 -1.09
C PHE A 244 -8.59 8.01 0.27
N PRO A 245 -7.58 8.72 0.79
CA PRO A 245 -7.07 8.49 2.15
C PRO A 245 -8.18 8.60 3.20
N ASP A 246 -8.03 7.85 4.29
CA ASP A 246 -8.95 7.89 5.43
C ASP A 246 -9.11 9.34 5.93
N GLY A 247 -10.37 9.77 6.11
CA GLY A 247 -10.71 11.11 6.58
C GLY A 247 -10.74 12.22 5.51
N PHE A 248 -10.12 12.04 4.34
CA PHE A 248 -10.10 13.09 3.30
C PHE A 248 -11.50 13.54 2.87
N LEU A 249 -12.40 12.57 2.64
CA LEU A 249 -13.78 12.83 2.21
C LEU A 249 -14.73 13.20 3.36
N SER A 250 -14.24 13.26 4.59
CA SER A 250 -15.01 13.59 5.79
C SER A 250 -14.31 14.69 6.61
N PRO A 251 -14.02 15.84 5.98
CA PRO A 251 -13.26 16.92 6.61
C PRO A 251 -13.95 17.41 7.90
N GLY A 252 -13.17 17.71 8.93
CA GLY A 252 -13.68 18.11 10.24
C GLY A 252 -14.16 16.97 11.14
N SER A 253 -14.09 15.71 10.68
CA SER A 253 -14.30 14.55 11.54
C SER A 253 -13.08 14.32 12.45
N ALA A 254 -13.32 13.68 13.60
CA ALA A 254 -12.25 13.22 14.46
C ALA A 254 -11.31 12.24 13.73
N ILE A 255 -10.01 12.35 14.01
CA ILE A 255 -9.02 11.38 13.51
C ILE A 255 -9.39 10.01 14.09
N SER A 256 -9.59 9.04 13.20
CA SER A 256 -9.87 7.65 13.56
C SER A 256 -8.74 6.75 13.09
N LEU A 257 -8.32 5.84 13.97
CA LEU A 257 -7.28 4.85 13.67
C LEU A 257 -7.85 3.45 13.78
N ARG A 258 -7.44 2.59 12.85
CA ARG A 258 -7.79 1.17 12.86
C ARG A 258 -6.73 0.41 13.65
N PRO A 259 -7.10 -0.44 14.61
CA PRO A 259 -6.16 -1.13 15.49
C PRO A 259 -5.16 -1.97 14.70
N MET A 260 -5.63 -2.79 13.76
CA MET A 260 -4.75 -3.74 13.08
C MET A 260 -3.73 -3.08 12.17
N SER A 261 -4.11 -2.13 11.30
CA SER A 261 -3.11 -1.44 10.47
C SER A 261 -2.12 -0.65 11.34
N THR A 262 -2.58 -0.09 12.46
CA THR A 262 -1.71 0.66 13.38
C THR A 262 -0.73 -0.26 14.09
N ALA A 263 -1.21 -1.35 14.69
CA ALA A 263 -0.39 -2.30 15.42
C ALA A 263 0.62 -3.00 14.50
N MET A 264 0.21 -3.43 13.31
CA MET A 264 1.12 -4.04 12.34
C MET A 264 2.22 -3.08 11.88
N ASP A 265 1.87 -1.83 11.52
CA ASP A 265 2.87 -0.84 11.11
C ASP A 265 3.86 -0.52 12.25
N MET A 266 3.37 -0.39 13.49
CA MET A 266 4.22 -0.12 14.65
C MET A 266 5.11 -1.31 15.00
N ALA A 267 4.58 -2.53 14.92
CA ALA A 267 5.34 -3.73 15.25
C ALA A 267 6.39 -4.08 14.20
N SER A 268 6.05 -3.98 12.92
CA SER A 268 7.03 -4.12 11.84
C SER A 268 8.04 -2.96 11.86
N GLY A 269 7.63 -1.78 12.30
CA GLY A 269 8.47 -0.62 12.64
C GLY A 269 9.45 -0.19 11.54
N ILE A 270 10.57 0.42 11.95
CA ILE A 270 11.57 0.96 11.02
C ILE A 270 12.98 0.91 11.61
N SER A 271 13.91 0.29 10.90
CA SER A 271 15.32 0.29 11.31
C SER A 271 15.91 1.71 11.31
N LYS A 272 16.88 1.96 12.21
CA LYS A 272 17.57 3.25 12.34
C LYS A 272 18.16 3.75 11.01
N GLY A 273 18.81 2.84 10.26
CA GLY A 273 19.41 3.15 8.96
C GLY A 273 18.36 3.60 7.94
N ARG A 274 17.25 2.87 7.84
CA ARG A 274 16.16 3.22 6.91
C ARG A 274 15.47 4.53 7.30
N LYS A 275 15.27 4.76 8.60
CA LYS A 275 14.74 6.03 9.12
C LYS A 275 15.60 7.22 8.71
N ALA A 276 16.93 7.09 8.82
CA ALA A 276 17.86 8.14 8.39
C ALA A 276 17.78 8.40 6.88
N GLN A 277 17.71 7.34 6.06
CA GLN A 277 17.55 7.47 4.61
C GLN A 277 16.25 8.20 4.23
N ILE A 278 15.13 7.84 4.86
CA ILE A 278 13.84 8.51 4.61
C ILE A 278 13.90 9.97 5.05
N GLY A 279 14.46 10.25 6.23
CA GLY A 279 14.61 11.62 6.73
C GLY A 279 15.41 12.53 5.79
N GLU A 280 16.44 12.00 5.13
CA GLU A 280 17.19 12.73 4.11
C GLU A 280 16.39 12.89 2.81
N GLN A 281 15.90 11.77 2.26
CA GLN A 281 15.22 11.76 0.95
C GLN A 281 13.91 12.57 0.95
N SER A 282 13.17 12.56 2.06
CA SER A 282 11.88 13.28 2.17
C SER A 282 12.02 14.81 2.11
N ARG A 283 13.23 15.38 2.22
CA ARG A 283 13.43 16.83 2.12
C ARG A 283 13.19 17.38 0.73
N THR A 284 13.43 16.57 -0.29
CA THR A 284 13.35 16.98 -1.71
C THR A 284 12.39 16.13 -2.54
N ALA A 285 11.97 14.96 -2.05
CA ALA A 285 11.01 14.11 -2.74
C ALA A 285 9.62 14.75 -2.83
N LEU A 286 8.93 14.54 -3.96
CA LEU A 286 7.63 15.16 -4.25
C LEU A 286 6.54 14.78 -3.25
N LEU A 287 6.57 13.55 -2.72
CA LEU A 287 5.62 13.10 -1.69
C LEU A 287 6.13 13.30 -0.26
N GLY A 288 7.37 13.80 -0.08
CA GLY A 288 7.98 14.01 1.22
C GLY A 288 7.92 12.76 2.11
N SER A 289 7.34 12.89 3.30
CA SER A 289 7.10 11.79 4.26
C SER A 289 5.64 11.29 4.26
N TYR A 290 4.80 11.75 3.32
CA TYR A 290 3.37 11.43 3.27
C TYR A 290 3.02 10.15 2.51
N LEU A 291 3.99 9.47 1.89
CA LEU A 291 3.76 8.17 1.24
C LEU A 291 3.32 7.09 2.25
N ASN A 292 3.97 7.09 3.41
CA ASN A 292 3.66 6.28 4.58
C ASN A 292 3.58 7.20 5.78
N PHE A 293 2.40 7.73 6.06
CA PHE A 293 2.22 8.65 7.19
C PHE A 293 2.59 8.02 8.54
N SER A 294 2.55 6.68 8.66
CA SER A 294 3.03 5.94 9.84
C SER A 294 4.50 6.18 10.19
N TYR A 295 5.32 6.70 9.26
CA TYR A 295 6.66 7.23 9.56
C TYR A 295 6.64 8.24 10.74
N HIS A 296 5.59 9.06 10.83
CA HIS A 296 5.46 10.07 11.87
C HIS A 296 5.00 9.51 13.23
N TYR A 297 4.69 8.22 13.32
CA TYR A 297 4.33 7.55 14.56
C TYR A 297 5.50 6.85 15.25
N ASP A 298 6.65 6.83 14.59
CA ASP A 298 7.86 6.24 15.14
C ASP A 298 8.17 6.73 16.57
N GLY A 299 8.58 5.78 17.40
CA GLY A 299 8.92 5.97 18.82
C GLY A 299 7.74 6.24 19.76
N LEU A 300 6.47 6.13 19.34
CA LEU A 300 5.32 6.35 20.23
C LEU A 300 4.88 5.13 21.05
N ALA A 301 5.15 3.92 20.58
CA ALA A 301 4.97 2.68 21.34
C ALA A 301 6.13 1.73 21.03
N PRO A 302 7.36 2.04 21.50
CA PRO A 302 8.54 1.21 21.26
C PRO A 302 8.39 -0.22 21.79
N GLU A 303 7.49 -0.45 22.75
CA GLU A 303 7.15 -1.77 23.27
C GLU A 303 6.48 -2.69 22.25
N LEU A 304 5.93 -2.16 21.15
CA LEU A 304 5.33 -2.96 20.09
C LEU A 304 6.33 -3.38 19.01
N ASP A 305 7.46 -2.67 18.90
CA ASP A 305 8.46 -2.87 17.84
C ASP A 305 9.16 -4.24 17.98
N LEU A 306 9.09 -5.08 16.93
CA LEU A 306 9.67 -6.43 16.92
C LEU A 306 11.22 -6.45 16.80
N GLY A 307 11.85 -5.29 16.60
CA GLY A 307 13.29 -5.13 16.55
C GLY A 307 13.94 -5.50 15.22
N ASP A 308 15.24 -5.21 15.12
CA ASP A 308 16.00 -5.42 13.88
C ASP A 308 16.15 -6.91 13.53
N SER A 309 16.06 -7.81 14.51
CA SER A 309 16.05 -9.26 14.27
C SER A 309 14.83 -9.71 13.48
N PHE A 310 13.65 -9.08 13.64
CA PHE A 310 12.47 -9.34 12.82
C PHE A 310 12.66 -8.84 11.38
N ARG A 311 13.37 -7.74 11.19
CA ARG A 311 13.57 -7.07 9.90
C ARG A 311 14.60 -7.71 8.98
N VAL A 312 15.30 -8.75 9.45
CA VAL A 312 16.19 -9.56 8.61
C VAL A 312 15.36 -10.33 7.60
N ASN A 313 15.72 -10.24 6.32
CA ASN A 313 15.05 -10.98 5.25
C ASN A 313 15.15 -12.49 5.50
N PRO A 314 14.15 -13.28 5.07
CA PRO A 314 14.28 -14.74 5.11
C PRO A 314 15.38 -15.23 4.19
N GLU A 315 16.00 -16.34 4.58
CA GLU A 315 16.91 -17.14 3.78
C GLU A 315 16.31 -18.54 3.64
N GLY A 316 16.66 -19.25 2.56
CA GLY A 316 16.15 -20.61 2.35
C GLY A 316 16.02 -21.00 0.89
N ASP A 317 15.63 -22.26 0.68
CA ASP A 317 15.54 -22.89 -0.65
C ASP A 317 14.07 -23.18 -1.05
N ILE A 318 13.10 -22.64 -0.31
CA ILE A 318 11.68 -22.74 -0.67
C ILE A 318 11.47 -22.10 -2.05
N PRO A 319 10.81 -22.80 -3.00
CA PRO A 319 10.43 -22.21 -4.27
C PRO A 319 9.51 -21.00 -4.08
N VAL A 320 9.92 -19.86 -4.65
CA VAL A 320 9.13 -18.63 -4.64
C VAL A 320 8.86 -18.13 -6.06
N LEU A 321 7.60 -17.83 -6.36
CA LEU A 321 7.21 -17.04 -7.51
C LEU A 321 7.01 -15.59 -7.07
N LEU A 322 7.79 -14.66 -7.62
CA LEU A 322 7.61 -13.22 -7.41
C LEU A 322 7.04 -12.56 -8.67
N LEU A 323 5.83 -12.02 -8.58
CA LEU A 323 5.17 -11.22 -9.59
C LEU A 323 5.31 -9.72 -9.27
N SER A 324 5.90 -8.95 -10.19
CA SER A 324 6.18 -7.52 -10.00
C SER A 324 5.62 -6.65 -11.12
N GLY A 325 4.79 -5.66 -10.78
CA GLY A 325 4.22 -4.70 -11.72
C GLY A 325 5.15 -3.52 -11.95
N THR A 326 5.37 -3.12 -13.21
CA THR A 326 6.29 -2.00 -13.49
C THR A 326 5.77 -0.63 -13.04
N LEU A 327 4.46 -0.52 -12.88
CA LEU A 327 3.73 0.68 -12.44
C LEU A 327 3.09 0.46 -11.06
N ASP A 328 3.71 -0.36 -10.21
CA ASP A 328 3.35 -0.47 -8.81
C ASP A 328 3.94 0.71 -8.02
N GLY A 329 3.08 1.63 -7.58
CA GLY A 329 3.48 2.80 -6.78
C GLY A 329 3.48 2.58 -5.26
N ARG A 330 3.17 1.38 -4.78
CA ARG A 330 3.14 1.03 -3.34
C ARG A 330 4.32 0.16 -2.93
N THR A 331 4.66 -0.83 -3.76
CA THR A 331 5.79 -1.74 -3.56
C THR A 331 6.64 -1.76 -4.82
N TYR A 332 7.77 -1.06 -4.80
CA TYR A 332 8.57 -0.80 -6.00
C TYR A 332 9.38 -2.02 -6.43
N ILE A 333 9.55 -2.22 -7.75
CA ILE A 333 10.22 -3.40 -8.36
C ILE A 333 11.54 -3.74 -7.67
N GLU A 334 12.39 -2.74 -7.43
CA GLU A 334 13.69 -2.93 -6.81
C GLU A 334 13.54 -3.39 -5.36
N SER A 335 12.60 -2.82 -4.61
CA SER A 335 12.28 -3.25 -3.24
C SER A 335 11.65 -4.65 -3.19
N GLN A 336 10.86 -5.03 -4.20
CA GLN A 336 10.34 -6.40 -4.30
C GLN A 336 11.47 -7.42 -4.48
N ARG A 337 12.48 -7.10 -5.30
CA ARG A 337 13.67 -7.94 -5.46
C ARG A 337 14.50 -8.01 -4.18
N GLU A 338 14.70 -6.88 -3.52
CA GLU A 338 15.39 -6.80 -2.22
C GLU A 338 14.68 -7.65 -1.14
N ALA A 339 13.35 -7.73 -1.16
CA ALA A 339 12.55 -8.46 -0.17
C ALA A 339 12.78 -9.98 -0.19
N VAL A 340 13.17 -10.53 -1.35
CA VAL A 340 13.39 -11.98 -1.56
C VAL A 340 14.86 -12.33 -1.79
N ALA A 341 15.78 -11.37 -1.62
CA ALA A 341 17.18 -11.53 -2.02
C ALA A 341 17.95 -12.62 -1.23
N GLY A 342 17.46 -13.02 -0.06
CA GLY A 342 18.04 -14.12 0.73
C GLY A 342 17.58 -15.52 0.29
N LEU A 343 16.56 -15.62 -0.55
CA LEU A 343 15.99 -16.89 -1.00
C LEU A 343 16.71 -17.38 -2.26
N LYS A 344 17.07 -18.67 -2.31
CA LYS A 344 17.89 -19.22 -3.41
C LYS A 344 17.08 -19.65 -4.62
N THR A 345 15.80 -19.96 -4.44
CA THR A 345 14.93 -20.52 -5.48
C THR A 345 13.78 -19.56 -5.81
N VAL A 346 14.12 -18.46 -6.50
CA VAL A 346 13.13 -17.41 -6.85
C VAL A 346 12.95 -17.29 -8.36
N THR A 347 11.71 -17.46 -8.82
CA THR A 347 11.30 -17.13 -10.18
C THR A 347 10.72 -15.72 -10.20
N HIS A 348 11.44 -14.79 -10.82
CA HIS A 348 10.99 -13.40 -10.98
C HIS A 348 10.21 -13.23 -12.29
N VAL A 349 8.97 -12.77 -12.20
CA VAL A 349 8.13 -12.45 -13.35
C VAL A 349 7.70 -10.98 -13.29
N THR A 350 8.11 -10.20 -14.28
CA THR A 350 7.75 -8.79 -14.40
C THR A 350 6.53 -8.62 -15.30
N VAL A 351 5.51 -7.90 -14.82
CA VAL A 351 4.32 -7.55 -15.59
C VAL A 351 4.39 -6.08 -15.97
N LYS A 352 4.81 -5.81 -17.21
CA LYS A 352 4.87 -4.46 -17.78
C LYS A 352 3.49 -3.83 -17.81
N ASN A 353 3.45 -2.54 -17.49
CA ASN A 353 2.27 -1.69 -17.41
C ASN A 353 1.28 -2.03 -16.30
N ALA A 354 1.52 -3.07 -15.50
CA ALA A 354 0.65 -3.41 -14.37
C ALA A 354 1.06 -2.69 -13.08
N GLY A 355 0.06 -2.48 -12.22
CA GLY A 355 0.21 -1.84 -10.91
C GLY A 355 0.39 -2.82 -9.76
N HIS A 356 -0.14 -2.45 -8.60
CA HIS A 356 -0.08 -3.20 -7.36
C HIS A 356 -0.99 -4.44 -7.34
N ASN A 357 -2.09 -4.42 -8.10
CA ASN A 357 -3.06 -5.52 -8.11
C ASN A 357 -2.80 -6.51 -9.27
N LEU A 358 -1.80 -7.40 -9.10
CA LEU A 358 -1.27 -8.21 -10.21
C LEU A 358 -2.02 -9.51 -10.51
N PHE A 359 -2.55 -10.20 -9.51
CA PHE A 359 -3.06 -11.57 -9.70
C PHE A 359 -4.22 -11.67 -10.70
N MET A 360 -4.96 -10.58 -10.89
CA MET A 360 -6.06 -10.49 -11.85
C MET A 360 -5.70 -9.64 -13.08
N ALA A 361 -4.43 -9.31 -13.29
CA ALA A 361 -4.02 -8.36 -14.33
C ALA A 361 -4.18 -8.93 -15.75
N SER A 362 -3.93 -10.22 -15.95
CA SER A 362 -4.17 -10.90 -17.23
C SER A 362 -4.26 -12.42 -17.07
N LYS A 363 -4.72 -13.10 -18.13
CA LYS A 363 -4.74 -14.57 -18.19
C LYS A 363 -3.33 -15.15 -18.10
N GLU A 364 -2.34 -14.51 -18.71
CA GLU A 364 -0.94 -14.96 -18.69
C GLU A 364 -0.34 -14.94 -17.29
N VAL A 365 -0.77 -14.01 -16.42
CA VAL A 365 -0.39 -14.03 -15.00
C VAL A 365 -0.94 -15.29 -14.32
N GLN A 366 -2.20 -15.63 -14.57
CA GLN A 366 -2.81 -16.85 -14.05
C GLN A 366 -2.13 -18.11 -14.60
N ASP A 367 -1.83 -18.15 -15.90
CA ASP A 367 -1.12 -19.27 -16.53
C ASP A 367 0.29 -19.44 -15.93
N THR A 368 0.98 -18.34 -15.62
CA THR A 368 2.28 -18.36 -14.93
C THR A 368 2.17 -18.97 -13.53
N ILE A 369 1.14 -18.59 -12.76
CA ILE A 369 0.88 -19.18 -11.44
C ILE A 369 0.61 -20.68 -11.57
N ASN A 370 -0.19 -21.10 -12.56
CA ASN A 370 -0.48 -22.51 -12.80
C ASN A 370 0.79 -23.30 -13.14
N LEU A 371 1.66 -22.79 -14.01
CA LEU A 371 2.95 -23.42 -14.31
C LEU A 371 3.81 -23.60 -13.06
N PHE A 372 3.88 -22.56 -12.21
CA PHE A 372 4.59 -22.63 -10.94
C PHE A 372 3.99 -23.67 -9.98
N MET A 373 2.66 -23.73 -9.87
CA MET A 373 1.95 -24.73 -9.06
C MET A 373 2.16 -26.15 -9.59
N GLU A 374 2.32 -26.32 -10.90
CA GLU A 374 2.62 -27.60 -11.56
C GLU A 374 4.10 -28.00 -11.48
N GLY A 375 4.97 -27.16 -10.89
CA GLY A 375 6.43 -27.39 -10.87
C GLY A 375 7.07 -27.33 -12.26
N ARG A 376 6.41 -26.66 -13.21
CA ARG A 376 6.86 -26.53 -14.60
C ARG A 376 7.71 -25.26 -14.78
N PRO A 377 8.67 -25.27 -15.71
CA PRO A 377 9.49 -24.09 -15.98
C PRO A 377 8.64 -22.93 -16.50
N ILE A 378 8.99 -21.72 -16.06
CA ILE A 378 8.41 -20.47 -16.55
C ILE A 378 9.43 -19.83 -17.50
N GLU A 379 9.24 -20.02 -18.80
CA GLU A 379 10.16 -19.48 -19.82
C GLU A 379 9.96 -17.97 -20.04
N LYS A 380 8.71 -17.50 -19.95
CA LYS A 380 8.35 -16.10 -20.16
C LYS A 380 8.31 -15.34 -18.84
N THR A 381 9.43 -14.71 -18.50
CA THR A 381 9.58 -13.91 -17.26
C THR A 381 9.17 -12.44 -17.41
N THR A 382 8.73 -12.03 -18.60
CA THR A 382 8.17 -10.70 -18.86
C THR A 382 6.82 -10.82 -19.54
N LEU A 383 5.79 -10.33 -18.86
CA LEU A 383 4.43 -10.19 -19.37
C LEU A 383 4.17 -8.70 -19.66
N THR A 384 3.20 -8.41 -20.52
CA THR A 384 2.77 -7.03 -20.81
C THR A 384 1.26 -7.02 -20.77
N VAL A 385 0.70 -6.05 -20.05
CA VAL A 385 -0.74 -5.72 -20.11
C VAL A 385 -0.94 -4.36 -20.76
N ASP A 386 -2.15 -4.10 -21.23
CA ASP A 386 -2.47 -2.82 -21.84
C ASP A 386 -2.50 -1.71 -20.79
N LEU A 387 -2.01 -0.52 -21.17
CA LEU A 387 -2.21 0.67 -20.37
C LEU A 387 -3.67 1.12 -20.47
N PRO A 388 -4.27 1.64 -19.39
CA PRO A 388 -5.52 2.38 -19.52
C PRO A 388 -5.30 3.62 -20.40
N ASN A 389 -6.38 4.19 -20.94
CA ASN A 389 -6.29 5.52 -21.55
C ASN A 389 -5.83 6.52 -20.48
N MET A 390 -4.61 7.06 -20.65
CA MET A 390 -3.99 8.00 -19.75
C MET A 390 -4.20 9.46 -20.18
N ALA A 391 -4.79 9.69 -21.36
CA ALA A 391 -5.16 11.03 -21.77
C ALA A 391 -6.29 11.58 -20.87
N PRO A 392 -6.37 12.91 -20.67
CA PRO A 392 -7.56 13.52 -20.08
C PRO A 392 -8.79 13.12 -20.89
N SER A 393 -9.92 12.93 -20.21
CA SER A 393 -11.22 12.83 -20.90
C SER A 393 -11.42 14.08 -21.75
N GLU A 394 -11.81 13.92 -23.02
CA GLU A 394 -12.26 15.04 -23.84
C GLU A 394 -13.58 15.56 -23.26
N GLU A 395 -13.69 16.89 -23.09
CA GLU A 395 -14.94 17.57 -22.71
C GLU A 395 -15.89 17.69 -23.90
#